data_AF-A0A8J2PFF3-F1
#
_entry.id   AF-A0A8J2PFF3-F1
#
_cell.length_a   1.000
_cell.length_b   1.000
_cell.length_c   1.000
_cell.angle_alpha   90.00
_cell.angle_beta   90.00
_cell.angle_gamma   90.00
#
_symmetry.space_group_name_H-M   'P 1'
#
loop_
_entity.id
_entity.type
_entity.pdbx_description
1 polymer ?
#
loop_
_entity_poly.entity_id
_entity_poly.type
_entity_poly.pdbx_seq_one_letter_code
_entity_poly.pdbx_strand_id
1 'polypeptide(L)'
;NGEFQVIKYLELFSEGDYDSFCLAYMFTFRDFEGGTLGLAWTADLKNAGGVCEKKGHFRGGLKSLNTGIITLLNYGKVVPPSVSYVTLAHEIGHNFGAQHDPEMDKSCVPGGEDGNYIMFARATAGDRKNNNKFSPCSLRSILPVLNIKARDLHGCFTEPQESICGNGVVEK
;
A
#
# COMPACT_ATOMS: atom_id res chain seq x y z
N ASN A 1 -3.10 -14.53 -18.44
CA ASN A 1 -1.90 -14.40 -17.58
C ASN A 1 -2.24 -13.38 -16.52
N GLY A 2 -2.53 -13.85 -15.31
CA GLY A 2 -3.26 -13.12 -14.28
C GLY A 2 -2.66 -11.85 -13.73
N GLU A 3 -1.34 -11.84 -13.65
CA GLU A 3 -0.55 -10.67 -13.26
C GLU A 3 -0.87 -9.45 -14.14
N PHE A 4 -1.17 -9.68 -15.43
CA PHE A 4 -1.59 -8.61 -16.35
C PHE A 4 -2.91 -7.95 -15.93
N GLN A 5 -3.84 -8.69 -15.32
CA GLN A 5 -5.15 -8.14 -14.95
C GLN A 5 -5.03 -7.13 -13.80
N VAL A 6 -4.32 -7.49 -12.71
CA VAL A 6 -4.19 -6.62 -11.55
C VAL A 6 -3.33 -5.38 -11.85
N ILE A 7 -2.24 -5.55 -12.62
CA ILE A 7 -1.40 -4.45 -13.07
C ILE A 7 -2.21 -3.48 -13.93
N LYS A 8 -2.95 -3.99 -14.93
CA LYS A 8 -3.75 -3.13 -15.79
C LYS A 8 -4.85 -2.39 -15.02
N TYR A 9 -5.42 -3.01 -13.99
CA TYR A 9 -6.42 -2.39 -13.13
C TYR A 9 -5.84 -1.22 -12.32
N LEU A 10 -4.67 -1.40 -11.71
CA LEU A 10 -3.94 -0.30 -11.05
C LEU A 10 -3.58 0.80 -12.06
N GLU A 11 -3.04 0.44 -13.23
CA GLU A 11 -2.68 1.44 -14.25
C GLU A 11 -3.85 2.31 -14.68
N LEU A 12 -5.03 1.71 -14.92
CA LEU A 12 -6.24 2.44 -15.27
C LEU A 12 -6.69 3.36 -14.13
N PHE A 13 -6.61 2.90 -12.89
CA PHE A 13 -6.91 3.75 -11.73
C PHE A 13 -5.95 4.95 -11.64
N SER A 14 -4.67 4.71 -11.92
CA SER A 14 -3.62 5.74 -11.92
C SER A 14 -3.77 6.79 -13.04
N GLU A 15 -4.64 6.62 -14.04
CA GLU A 15 -4.90 7.65 -15.06
C GLU A 15 -5.67 8.86 -14.50
N GLY A 16 -6.28 8.72 -13.31
CA GLY A 16 -6.92 9.79 -12.55
C GLY A 16 -5.97 10.93 -12.17
N ASP A 17 -6.53 12.02 -11.66
CA ASP A 17 -5.75 13.12 -11.07
C ASP A 17 -5.95 13.11 -9.55
N TYR A 18 -4.87 12.78 -8.84
CA TYR A 18 -4.87 12.67 -7.38
C TYR A 18 -3.85 13.62 -6.75
N ASP A 19 -3.50 14.73 -7.41
CA ASP A 19 -2.49 15.68 -6.92
C ASP A 19 -2.89 16.34 -5.60
N SER A 20 -4.19 16.44 -5.31
CA SER A 20 -4.71 16.97 -4.06
C SER A 20 -4.60 16.02 -2.87
N PHE A 21 -4.21 14.76 -3.09
CA PHE A 21 -4.17 13.73 -2.05
C PHE A 21 -2.77 13.15 -1.86
N CYS A 22 -2.50 12.71 -0.63
CA CYS A 22 -1.26 12.03 -0.30
C CYS A 22 -1.16 10.66 -0.97
N LEU A 23 -2.25 9.89 -0.88
CA LEU A 23 -2.46 8.61 -1.55
C LEU A 23 -3.93 8.52 -1.98
N ALA A 24 -4.17 7.82 -3.07
CA ALA A 24 -5.51 7.46 -3.54
C ALA A 24 -5.63 5.94 -3.63
N TYR A 25 -6.73 5.39 -3.10
CA TYR A 25 -6.96 3.95 -3.04
C TYR A 25 -8.29 3.57 -3.66
N MET A 26 -8.30 2.50 -4.44
CA MET A 26 -9.53 1.87 -4.91
C MET A 26 -9.74 0.51 -4.25
N PHE A 27 -10.87 0.40 -3.57
CA PHE A 27 -11.42 -0.86 -3.08
C PHE A 27 -12.25 -1.50 -4.20
N THR A 28 -12.07 -2.80 -4.42
CA THR A 28 -12.84 -3.55 -5.41
C THR A 28 -13.30 -4.91 -4.89
N PHE A 29 -14.15 -5.57 -5.65
CA PHE A 29 -14.66 -6.91 -5.38
C PHE A 29 -14.41 -7.79 -6.61
N ARG A 30 -13.14 -7.88 -7.01
CA ARG A 30 -12.66 -8.61 -8.19
C ARG A 30 -11.73 -9.73 -7.76
N ASP A 31 -11.92 -10.92 -8.31
CA ASP A 31 -11.06 -12.06 -8.05
C ASP A 31 -9.86 -12.02 -8.99
N PHE A 32 -8.72 -11.52 -8.49
CA PHE A 32 -7.50 -11.45 -9.29
C PHE A 32 -6.81 -12.81 -9.33
N GLU A 33 -6.41 -13.23 -10.52
CA GLU A 33 -5.65 -14.47 -10.75
C GLU A 33 -4.38 -14.51 -9.88
N GLY A 34 -3.98 -15.72 -9.43
CA GLY A 34 -2.84 -15.91 -8.53
C GLY A 34 -3.15 -15.63 -7.05
N GLY A 35 -4.37 -15.19 -6.75
CA GLY A 35 -4.82 -14.88 -5.40
C GLY A 35 -4.30 -13.55 -4.86
N THR A 36 -3.98 -12.63 -5.76
CA THR A 36 -3.48 -11.29 -5.43
C THR A 36 -4.57 -10.46 -4.76
N LEU A 37 -4.27 -9.93 -3.58
CA LEU A 37 -5.22 -9.15 -2.78
C LEU A 37 -5.09 -7.64 -2.96
N GLY A 38 -3.95 -7.17 -3.45
CA GLY A 38 -3.67 -5.75 -3.64
C GLY A 38 -2.47 -5.52 -4.53
N LEU A 39 -2.30 -4.27 -4.95
CA LEU A 39 -1.12 -3.79 -5.65
C LEU A 39 -0.99 -2.28 -5.46
N ALA A 40 0.22 -1.80 -5.24
CA ALA A 40 0.53 -0.39 -5.11
C ALA A 40 1.83 -0.01 -5.82
N TRP A 41 1.93 1.26 -6.21
CA TRP A 41 3.19 1.82 -6.66
C TRP A 41 4.12 2.06 -5.47
N THR A 42 5.22 1.33 -5.43
CA THR A 42 6.20 1.45 -4.35
C THR A 42 6.96 2.76 -4.45
N ALA A 43 7.05 3.51 -3.34
CA ALA A 43 7.90 4.70 -3.32
C ALA A 43 9.38 4.33 -3.29
N ASP A 44 10.17 5.16 -3.95
CA ASP A 44 11.63 5.09 -3.95
C ASP A 44 12.21 6.51 -3.97
N LEU A 45 13.47 6.66 -3.56
CA LEU A 45 14.15 7.97 -3.55
C LEU A 45 14.65 8.40 -4.93
N LYS A 46 14.76 7.46 -5.88
CA LYS A 46 15.27 7.72 -7.23
C LYS A 46 14.20 7.61 -8.30
N ASN A 47 13.14 6.84 -8.04
CA ASN A 47 12.07 6.57 -8.99
C ASN A 47 10.73 7.13 -8.49
N ALA A 48 9.87 7.50 -9.46
CA ALA A 48 8.52 7.96 -9.18
C ALA A 48 7.64 6.83 -8.64
N GLY A 49 6.76 7.16 -7.70
CA GLY A 49 5.84 6.20 -7.08
C GLY A 49 5.55 6.50 -5.61
N GLY A 50 4.39 6.03 -5.16
CA GLY A 50 3.96 6.07 -3.78
C GLY A 50 3.68 7.47 -3.25
N VAL A 51 3.95 7.67 -1.97
CA VAL A 51 3.49 8.85 -1.21
C VAL A 51 3.86 10.17 -1.89
N CYS A 52 2.88 11.06 -1.99
CA CYS A 52 3.01 12.42 -2.53
C CYS A 52 3.43 12.52 -4.01
N GLU A 53 3.41 11.42 -4.77
CA GLU A 53 3.75 11.48 -6.19
C GLU A 53 2.71 12.27 -6.98
N LYS A 54 3.15 13.29 -7.72
CA LYS A 54 2.30 14.12 -8.57
C LYS A 54 2.05 13.46 -9.93
N LYS A 55 0.99 13.89 -10.59
CA LYS A 55 0.65 13.43 -11.93
C LYS A 55 1.76 13.81 -12.90
N GLY A 56 2.24 12.82 -13.63
CA GLY A 56 3.39 12.98 -14.53
C GLY A 56 3.23 12.13 -15.78
N HIS A 57 4.09 12.40 -16.77
CA HIS A 57 4.14 11.63 -18.00
C HIS A 57 5.05 10.40 -17.82
N PHE A 58 4.43 9.23 -17.72
CA PHE A 58 5.13 7.95 -17.51
C PHE A 58 4.88 7.01 -18.70
N ARG A 59 5.46 5.82 -18.66
CA ARG A 59 5.21 4.80 -19.68
C ARG A 59 3.71 4.50 -19.75
N GLY A 60 3.13 4.69 -20.93
CA GLY A 60 1.71 4.46 -21.17
C GLY A 60 0.79 5.66 -20.91
N GLY A 61 1.31 6.85 -20.59
CA GLY A 61 0.54 8.10 -20.55
C GLY A 61 0.71 8.92 -19.28
N LEU A 62 -0.17 9.90 -19.10
CA LEU A 62 -0.27 10.70 -17.89
C LEU A 62 -0.85 9.85 -16.75
N LYS A 63 -0.11 9.72 -15.65
CA LYS A 63 -0.51 8.91 -14.49
C LYS A 63 -0.14 9.59 -13.17
N SER A 64 -0.95 9.34 -12.14
CA SER A 64 -0.67 9.62 -10.73
C SER A 64 -0.25 8.31 -10.05
N LEU A 65 1.04 8.22 -9.68
CA LEU A 65 1.61 6.99 -9.07
C LEU A 65 1.54 7.00 -7.53
N ASN A 66 0.78 7.91 -6.92
CA ASN A 66 0.40 7.90 -5.51
C ASN A 66 -0.84 7.01 -5.27
N THR A 67 -0.91 5.87 -5.98
CA THR A 67 -2.10 5.02 -6.05
C THR A 67 -1.84 3.60 -5.57
N GLY A 68 -2.90 2.98 -5.07
CA GLY A 68 -2.96 1.56 -4.73
C GLY A 68 -4.37 0.99 -4.91
N ILE A 69 -4.48 -0.32 -5.01
CA ILE A 69 -5.75 -1.05 -5.10
C ILE A 69 -5.75 -2.20 -4.11
N ILE A 70 -6.93 -2.50 -3.56
CA ILE A 70 -7.17 -3.73 -2.81
C ILE A 70 -8.48 -4.39 -3.25
N THR A 71 -8.55 -5.72 -3.16
CA THR A 71 -9.78 -6.48 -3.38
C THR A 71 -10.26 -7.17 -2.11
N LEU A 72 -11.58 -7.25 -1.95
CA LEU A 72 -12.25 -7.95 -0.86
C LEU A 72 -12.77 -9.34 -1.28
N LEU A 73 -12.34 -9.84 -2.44
CA LEU A 73 -12.70 -11.14 -3.00
C LEU A 73 -11.43 -11.89 -3.41
N ASN A 74 -11.32 -13.16 -3.02
CA ASN A 74 -10.23 -14.04 -3.41
C ASN A 74 -10.70 -15.50 -3.53
N TYR A 75 -10.42 -16.16 -4.65
CA TYR A 75 -10.86 -17.53 -4.96
C TYR A 75 -12.36 -17.73 -4.72
N GLY A 76 -13.18 -16.80 -5.19
CA GLY A 76 -14.64 -16.80 -5.06
C GLY A 76 -15.17 -16.57 -3.63
N LYS A 77 -14.30 -16.21 -2.67
CA LYS A 77 -14.68 -16.02 -1.27
C LYS A 77 -14.38 -14.60 -0.78
N VAL A 78 -15.30 -14.07 0.02
CA VAL A 78 -15.13 -12.78 0.70
C VAL A 78 -13.91 -12.87 1.63
N VAL A 79 -13.01 -11.89 1.52
CA VAL A 79 -11.82 -11.79 2.35
C VAL A 79 -12.22 -11.25 3.74
N PRO A 80 -11.81 -11.90 4.85
CA PRO A 80 -12.14 -11.40 6.18
C PRO A 80 -11.60 -9.99 6.46
N PRO A 81 -12.23 -9.20 7.35
CA PRO A 81 -11.75 -7.86 7.70
C PRO A 81 -10.31 -7.85 8.22
N SER A 82 -9.90 -8.82 9.06
CA SER A 82 -8.54 -8.92 9.58
C SER A 82 -7.49 -8.98 8.48
N VAL A 83 -7.74 -9.79 7.44
CA VAL A 83 -6.86 -9.93 6.28
C VAL A 83 -6.92 -8.65 5.44
N SER A 84 -8.11 -8.09 5.22
CA SER A 84 -8.30 -6.87 4.40
C SER A 84 -7.56 -5.65 4.99
N TYR A 85 -7.57 -5.49 6.31
CA TYR A 85 -6.83 -4.42 6.99
C TYR A 85 -5.32 -4.59 6.84
N VAL A 86 -4.81 -5.82 6.96
CA VAL A 86 -3.39 -6.12 6.76
C VAL A 86 -2.99 -5.93 5.30
N THR A 87 -3.83 -6.32 4.34
CA THR A 87 -3.62 -6.06 2.91
C THR A 87 -3.53 -4.56 2.64
N LEU A 88 -4.47 -3.76 3.13
CA LEU A 88 -4.40 -2.31 2.96
C LEU A 88 -3.12 -1.72 3.56
N ALA A 89 -2.75 -2.15 4.77
CA ALA A 89 -1.52 -1.71 5.42
C ALA A 89 -0.26 -2.14 4.66
N HIS A 90 -0.27 -3.31 4.02
CA HIS A 90 0.81 -3.82 3.17
C HIS A 90 1.01 -2.93 1.94
N GLU A 91 -0.07 -2.62 1.23
CA GLU A 91 -0.01 -1.75 0.05
C GLU A 91 0.42 -0.32 0.42
N ILE A 92 -0.05 0.22 1.56
CA ILE A 92 0.40 1.52 2.07
C ILE A 92 1.88 1.45 2.46
N GLY A 93 2.34 0.33 3.01
CA GLY A 93 3.75 0.08 3.29
C GLY A 93 4.61 0.20 2.03
N HIS A 94 4.16 -0.36 0.90
CA HIS A 94 4.80 -0.14 -0.40
C HIS A 94 4.79 1.33 -0.80
N ASN A 95 3.66 2.02 -0.70
CA ASN A 95 3.62 3.46 -1.00
C ASN A 95 4.54 4.30 -0.10
N PHE A 96 4.85 3.83 1.10
CA PHE A 96 5.81 4.46 2.01
C PHE A 96 7.26 4.04 1.76
N GLY A 97 7.50 3.12 0.83
CA GLY A 97 8.82 2.72 0.35
C GLY A 97 9.36 1.42 0.94
N ALA A 98 8.54 0.66 1.68
CA ALA A 98 8.92 -0.68 2.07
C ALA A 98 8.87 -1.63 0.86
N GLN A 99 9.91 -2.45 0.72
CA GLN A 99 9.85 -3.67 -0.09
C GLN A 99 9.29 -4.81 0.78
N HIS A 100 9.08 -5.98 0.17
CA HIS A 100 8.79 -7.18 0.96
C HIS A 100 9.93 -7.48 1.94
N ASP A 101 9.56 -7.98 3.12
CA ASP A 101 10.52 -8.40 4.13
C ASP A 101 11.40 -9.54 3.57
N PRO A 102 12.74 -9.46 3.74
CA PRO A 102 13.66 -10.43 3.17
C PRO A 102 13.49 -11.81 3.81
N GLU A 103 13.09 -12.82 3.02
CA GLU A 103 12.70 -14.16 3.52
C GLU A 103 13.77 -14.85 4.41
N MET A 104 15.05 -14.52 4.19
CA MET A 104 16.18 -15.08 4.91
C MET A 104 16.52 -14.36 6.22
N ASP A 105 15.97 -13.17 6.48
CA ASP A 105 16.22 -12.40 7.70
C ASP A 105 15.15 -12.70 8.76
N LYS A 106 15.51 -13.49 9.76
CA LYS A 106 14.60 -13.86 10.86
C LYS A 106 14.20 -12.69 11.77
N SER A 107 14.93 -11.58 11.74
CA SER A 107 14.50 -10.36 12.43
C SER A 107 13.29 -9.70 11.76
N CYS A 108 13.07 -9.97 10.47
CA CYS A 108 11.99 -9.40 9.65
C CYS A 108 10.97 -10.43 9.18
N VAL A 109 11.28 -11.72 9.23
CA VAL A 109 10.36 -12.83 8.92
C VAL A 109 10.44 -13.89 10.03
N PRO A 110 9.98 -13.55 11.27
CA PRO A 110 10.12 -14.44 12.42
C PRO A 110 9.22 -15.68 12.33
N GLY A 111 8.06 -15.58 11.70
CA GLY A 111 7.08 -16.66 11.61
C GLY A 111 6.60 -17.15 12.98
N GLY A 112 6.32 -18.45 13.09
CA GLY A 112 5.94 -19.08 14.36
C GLY A 112 4.62 -18.57 14.95
N GLU A 113 4.52 -18.58 16.28
CA GLU A 113 3.28 -18.21 17.00
C GLU A 113 2.91 -16.73 16.85
N ASP A 114 3.92 -15.86 16.82
CA ASP A 114 3.75 -14.40 16.68
C ASP A 114 3.49 -13.97 15.22
N GLY A 115 3.68 -14.87 14.25
CA GLY A 115 3.48 -14.63 12.82
C GLY A 115 4.51 -13.68 12.18
N ASN A 116 4.34 -13.42 10.89
CA ASN A 116 5.20 -12.47 10.15
C ASN A 116 4.65 -11.02 10.23
N TYR A 117 5.49 -10.06 9.84
CA TYR A 117 5.12 -8.64 9.80
C TYR A 117 4.28 -8.29 8.56
N ILE A 118 3.76 -7.06 8.53
CA ILE A 118 2.88 -6.54 7.48
C ILE A 118 3.47 -6.73 6.07
N MET A 119 4.78 -6.54 5.88
CA MET A 119 5.44 -6.61 4.56
C MET A 119 5.90 -8.01 4.16
N PHE A 120 5.41 -9.05 4.83
CA PHE A 120 5.68 -10.42 4.39
C PHE A 120 5.09 -10.68 3.00
N ALA A 121 5.88 -11.26 2.09
CA ALA A 121 5.52 -11.43 0.67
C ALA A 121 4.34 -12.39 0.40
N ARG A 122 3.86 -13.12 1.42
CA ARG A 122 2.81 -14.14 1.28
C ARG A 122 1.62 -13.82 2.16
N ALA A 123 0.46 -14.38 1.80
CA ALA A 123 -0.78 -14.18 2.52
C ALA A 123 -0.65 -14.47 4.03
N THR A 124 -1.29 -13.62 4.84
CA THR A 124 -1.36 -13.73 6.29
C THR A 124 -2.83 -13.78 6.71
N ALA A 125 -3.14 -14.46 7.83
CA ALA A 125 -4.49 -14.49 8.38
C ALA A 125 -4.88 -13.19 9.10
N GLY A 126 -3.90 -12.32 9.40
CA GLY A 126 -4.11 -11.06 10.09
C GLY A 126 -4.46 -11.20 11.58
N ASP A 127 -4.29 -12.39 12.15
CA ASP A 127 -4.67 -12.74 13.53
C ASP A 127 -3.48 -12.87 14.49
N ARG A 128 -2.25 -12.72 13.98
CA ARG A 128 -1.03 -12.83 14.79
C ARG A 128 -0.48 -11.49 15.23
N LYS A 129 0.25 -11.50 16.35
CA LYS A 129 0.82 -10.33 17.03
C LYS A 129 1.70 -9.44 16.14
N ASN A 130 2.39 -10.00 15.15
CA ASN A 130 3.22 -9.23 14.22
C ASN A 130 2.46 -8.76 12.98
N ASN A 131 1.27 -9.30 12.68
CA ASN A 131 0.52 -8.94 11.48
C ASN A 131 0.01 -7.49 11.50
N ASN A 132 0.05 -6.80 12.64
CA ASN A 132 -0.30 -5.38 12.78
C ASN A 132 0.93 -4.47 12.98
N LYS A 133 2.13 -4.95 12.66
CA LYS A 133 3.38 -4.20 12.82
C LYS A 133 4.24 -4.26 11.56
N PHE A 134 4.97 -3.18 11.31
CA PHE A 134 6.08 -3.19 10.37
C PHE A 134 7.31 -3.84 11.00
N SER A 135 8.09 -4.55 10.19
CA SER A 135 9.34 -5.15 10.64
C SER A 135 10.43 -4.09 10.79
N PRO A 136 11.55 -4.40 11.48
CA PRO A 136 12.72 -3.54 11.47
C PRO A 136 13.24 -3.26 10.05
N CYS A 137 13.10 -4.19 9.10
CA CYS A 137 13.48 -3.99 7.70
C CYS A 137 12.59 -2.96 7.02
N SER A 138 11.27 -3.09 7.16
CA SER A 138 10.33 -2.17 6.53
C SER A 138 10.52 -0.74 7.08
N LEU A 139 10.69 -0.61 8.40
CA LEU A 139 10.90 0.69 9.05
C LEU A 139 12.19 1.40 8.57
N ARG A 140 13.28 0.65 8.33
CA ARG A 140 14.52 1.20 7.78
C ARG A 140 14.33 1.78 6.38
N SER A 141 13.47 1.18 5.55
CA SER A 141 13.18 1.67 4.21
C SER A 141 12.16 2.82 4.20
N ILE A 142 11.15 2.76 5.06
CA ILE A 142 10.06 3.75 5.12
C ILE A 142 10.57 5.11 5.59
N LEU A 143 11.40 5.14 6.64
CA LEU A 143 11.80 6.39 7.28
C LEU A 143 12.43 7.43 6.33
N PRO A 144 13.45 7.09 5.51
CA PRO A 144 14.05 8.06 4.60
C PRO A 144 13.08 8.53 3.51
N VAL A 145 12.21 7.64 3.00
CA VAL A 145 11.20 8.00 2.01
C VAL A 145 10.20 8.99 2.57
N LEU A 146 9.66 8.76 3.77
CA LEU A 146 8.74 9.71 4.40
C LEU A 146 9.40 11.05 4.69
N ASN A 147 10.66 11.05 5.13
CA ASN A 147 11.38 12.31 5.38
C ASN A 147 11.57 13.14 4.12
N ILE A 148 11.87 12.50 2.98
CA ILE A 148 12.18 13.20 1.72
C ILE A 148 10.92 13.51 0.91
N LYS A 149 10.00 12.55 0.77
CA LYS A 149 8.83 12.70 -0.11
C LYS A 149 7.61 13.29 0.59
N ALA A 150 7.45 13.04 1.89
CA ALA A 150 6.22 13.35 2.61
C ALA A 150 6.32 14.52 3.58
N ARG A 151 7.43 14.60 4.33
CA ARG A 151 7.65 15.62 5.39
C ARG A 151 8.51 16.81 4.94
N ASP A 152 9.11 16.74 3.76
CA ASP A 152 9.85 17.88 3.19
C ASP A 152 8.91 19.05 2.88
N LEU A 153 9.46 20.23 2.61
CA LEU A 153 8.72 21.44 2.23
C LEU A 153 7.79 21.23 1.03
N HIS A 154 8.17 20.33 0.10
CA HIS A 154 7.36 19.98 -1.07
C HIS A 154 6.53 18.70 -0.88
N GLY A 155 6.55 18.14 0.33
CA GLY A 155 5.76 16.98 0.70
C GLY A 155 4.27 17.28 0.80
N CYS A 156 3.50 16.22 1.01
CA CYS A 156 2.04 16.29 1.07
C CYS A 156 1.46 15.97 2.45
N PHE A 157 2.29 15.67 3.45
CA PHE A 157 1.78 15.54 4.81
C PHE A 157 1.39 16.91 5.34
N THR A 158 0.27 16.91 6.05
CA THR A 158 -0.28 18.09 6.71
C THR A 158 -0.31 17.83 8.22
N GLU A 159 -0.44 18.90 9.00
CA GLU A 159 -0.68 18.75 10.44
C GLU A 159 -1.95 17.91 10.66
N PRO A 160 -1.97 17.03 11.67
CA PRO A 160 -3.14 16.20 11.96
C PRO A 160 -4.38 17.07 12.14
N GLN A 161 -5.41 16.81 11.32
CA GLN A 161 -6.73 17.42 11.49
C GLN A 161 -7.58 16.51 12.40
N GLU A 162 -8.30 17.10 13.35
CA GLU A 162 -9.16 16.33 14.26
C GLU A 162 -10.39 15.75 13.54
N SER A 163 -10.91 16.48 12.56
CA SER A 163 -12.05 16.05 11.74
C SER A 163 -12.08 16.74 10.38
N ILE A 164 -12.69 16.07 9.39
CA ILE A 164 -12.88 16.56 8.03
C ILE A 164 -14.37 16.43 7.69
N CYS A 165 -15.07 17.57 7.58
CA CYS A 165 -16.47 17.57 7.16
C CYS A 165 -16.60 17.14 5.69
N GLY A 166 -17.53 16.21 5.42
CA GLY A 166 -17.87 15.76 4.06
C GLY A 166 -17.24 14.43 3.63
N ASN A 167 -16.42 13.80 4.47
CA ASN A 167 -15.83 12.47 4.21
C ASN A 167 -16.78 11.28 4.52
N GLY A 168 -17.96 11.55 5.09
CA GLY A 168 -18.96 10.53 5.45
C GLY A 168 -18.64 9.72 6.70
N VAL A 169 -17.64 10.11 7.49
CA VAL A 169 -17.26 9.47 8.76
C VAL A 169 -17.58 10.43 9.92
N VAL A 170 -18.16 9.90 11.01
CA VAL A 170 -18.37 10.68 12.24
C VAL A 170 -17.05 10.75 13.00
N GLU A 171 -16.50 11.96 13.10
CA GLU A 171 -15.26 12.28 13.80
C GLU A 171 -15.56 13.18 15.00
N LYS A 172 -14.53 13.54 15.79
CA LYS A 172 -14.68 14.33 17.03
C LYS A 172 -14.99 15.80 16.76
#